data_AF-A0A2M7QTR7-F1
#
_entry.id   AF-A0A2M7QTR7-F1
#
_cell.length_a   1.000
_cell.length_b   1.000
_cell.length_c   1.000
_cell.angle_alpha   90.00
_cell.angle_beta   90.00
_cell.angle_gamma   90.00
#
_symmetry.space_group_name_H-M   'P 1'
#
loop_
_entity.id
_entity.type
_entity.pdbx_description
1 polymer ?
#
loop_
_entity_poly.entity_id
_entity_poly.type
_entity_poly.pdbx_seq_one_letter_code
_entity_poly.pdbx_strand_id
1 'polypeptide(L)'
;MPENNQKLNLNWSAAEKALAEGTFSGYKIGVLETEKVFANFLEEKKIPGRDTDAKIKYVANFLSRSEQLKYAREIYKKIIEQPHFEISHEETKQVIQGYWQAMLDLQEALVTLTAWQKLNLRFKYFFAQIIKKIKKITALLAGLILLILFFYETAIGKNTALALGKSVHFLVFKIGPWILGAALVIFLLWLGLKLLKKKGRQF
;
A
#
# COMPACT_ATOMS: atom_id res chain seq x y z
N MET A 1 -24.56 -6.30 17.98
CA MET A 1 -23.30 -5.55 17.78
C MET A 1 -23.42 -4.21 18.50
N PRO A 2 -22.33 -3.54 18.93
CA PRO A 2 -22.48 -2.24 19.58
C PRO A 2 -23.12 -1.27 18.58
N GLU A 3 -24.15 -0.54 19.01
CA GLU A 3 -24.96 0.40 18.21
C GLU A 3 -24.20 1.63 17.69
N ASN A 4 -22.86 1.56 17.61
CA ASN A 4 -21.97 2.70 17.39
C ASN A 4 -21.17 2.61 16.08
N ASN A 5 -21.72 1.95 15.05
CA ASN A 5 -21.12 1.83 13.71
C ASN A 5 -20.82 3.20 13.05
N GLN A 6 -21.46 4.29 13.50
CA GLN A 6 -21.21 5.64 12.99
C GLN A 6 -19.82 6.18 13.33
N LYS A 7 -19.15 5.71 14.40
CA LYS A 7 -17.84 6.27 14.81
C LYS A 7 -16.68 5.88 13.90
N LEU A 8 -16.71 4.70 13.29
CA LEU A 8 -15.59 4.16 12.51
C LEU A 8 -15.81 4.16 10.99
N ASN A 9 -17.06 4.30 10.52
CA ASN A 9 -17.43 4.27 9.10
C ASN A 9 -16.78 3.09 8.33
N LEU A 10 -16.82 1.90 8.93
CA LEU A 10 -16.25 0.66 8.39
C LEU A 10 -17.37 -0.22 7.83
N ASN A 11 -17.07 -0.97 6.76
CA ASN A 11 -18.00 -1.93 6.18
C ASN A 11 -17.93 -3.29 6.90
N TRP A 12 -18.92 -3.58 7.73
CA TRP A 12 -19.05 -4.83 8.48
C TRP A 12 -19.96 -5.87 7.83
N SER A 13 -20.57 -5.55 6.69
CA SER A 13 -21.64 -6.37 6.08
C SER A 13 -21.24 -7.84 5.86
N ALA A 14 -20.00 -8.10 5.47
CA ALA A 14 -19.51 -9.45 5.25
C ALA A 14 -19.43 -10.26 6.57
N ALA A 15 -18.92 -9.64 7.64
CA ALA A 15 -18.86 -10.26 8.96
C ALA A 15 -20.27 -10.48 9.53
N GLU A 16 -21.15 -9.48 9.42
CA GLU A 16 -22.54 -9.57 9.89
C GLU A 16 -23.31 -10.69 9.18
N LYS A 17 -23.17 -10.78 7.84
CA LYS A 17 -23.81 -11.84 7.06
C LYS A 17 -23.33 -13.23 7.48
N ALA A 18 -22.03 -13.40 7.70
CA ALA A 18 -21.47 -14.67 8.14
C ALA A 18 -21.92 -15.07 9.55
N LEU A 19 -22.01 -14.10 10.47
CA LEU A 19 -22.52 -14.34 11.82
C LEU A 19 -24.01 -14.71 11.83
N ALA A 20 -24.80 -14.14 10.92
CA ALA A 20 -26.24 -14.40 10.82
C ALA A 20 -26.56 -15.85 10.43
N GLU A 21 -25.61 -16.59 9.85
CA GLU A 21 -25.79 -18.02 9.55
C GLU A 21 -25.94 -18.86 10.82
N GLY A 22 -25.40 -18.40 11.97
CA GLY A 22 -25.53 -19.10 13.25
C GLY A 22 -24.84 -20.47 13.30
N THR A 23 -23.93 -20.76 12.37
CA THR A 23 -23.19 -22.02 12.31
C THR A 23 -21.73 -21.84 12.72
N PHE A 24 -21.05 -22.93 13.13
CA PHE A 24 -19.61 -22.92 13.40
C PHE A 24 -18.79 -22.36 12.24
N SER A 25 -19.16 -22.71 11.00
CA SER A 25 -18.50 -22.19 9.79
C SER A 25 -18.75 -20.68 9.62
N GLY A 26 -20.00 -20.23 9.81
CA GLY A 26 -20.34 -18.81 9.76
C GLY A 26 -19.58 -17.98 10.80
N TYR A 27 -19.40 -18.50 12.01
CA TYR A 27 -18.60 -17.86 13.05
C TYR A 27 -17.13 -17.72 12.68
N LYS A 28 -16.51 -18.78 12.13
CA LYS A 28 -15.13 -18.70 11.61
C LYS A 28 -15.00 -17.62 10.54
N ILE A 29 -15.92 -17.63 9.56
CA ILE A 29 -15.92 -16.63 8.48
C ILE A 29 -16.10 -15.22 9.07
N GLY A 30 -16.98 -15.05 10.06
CA GLY A 30 -17.18 -13.78 10.76
C GLY A 30 -15.88 -13.25 11.40
N VAL A 31 -15.08 -14.11 12.03
CA VAL A 31 -13.76 -13.74 12.58
C VAL A 31 -12.77 -13.39 11.46
N LEU A 32 -12.73 -14.17 10.37
CA LEU A 32 -11.84 -13.91 9.23
C LEU A 32 -12.16 -12.57 8.54
N GLU A 33 -13.44 -12.28 8.33
CA GLU A 33 -13.89 -11.01 7.75
C GLU A 33 -13.62 -9.83 8.70
N THR A 34 -13.80 -10.03 10.00
CA THR A 34 -13.45 -9.01 11.01
C THR A 34 -11.96 -8.68 10.98
N GLU A 35 -11.10 -9.69 10.86
CA GLU A 35 -9.66 -9.47 10.73
C GLU A 35 -9.31 -8.70 9.44
N LYS A 36 -9.99 -8.98 8.32
CA LYS A 36 -9.79 -8.21 7.09
C LYS A 36 -10.18 -6.74 7.28
N VAL A 37 -11.31 -6.48 7.94
CA VAL A 37 -11.74 -5.11 8.28
C VAL A 37 -10.69 -4.42 9.14
N PHE A 38 -10.17 -5.11 10.17
CA PHE A 38 -9.13 -4.59 11.05
C PHE A 38 -7.82 -4.28 10.30
N ALA A 39 -7.35 -5.21 9.46
CA ALA A 39 -6.15 -5.02 8.65
C ALA A 39 -6.29 -3.82 7.70
N ASN A 40 -7.45 -3.68 7.05
CA ASN A 40 -7.77 -2.55 6.18
C ASN A 40 -7.81 -1.23 6.96
N PHE A 41 -8.40 -1.22 8.16
CA PHE A 41 -8.40 -0.06 9.04
C PHE A 41 -6.96 0.39 9.38
N LEU A 42 -6.08 -0.55 9.74
CA LEU A 42 -4.67 -0.22 10.02
C LEU A 42 -3.93 0.33 8.78
N GLU A 43 -4.25 -0.15 7.58
CA GLU A 43 -3.73 0.42 6.32
C GLU A 43 -4.25 1.84 6.07
N GLU A 44 -5.56 2.06 6.22
CA GLU A 44 -6.19 3.37 6.01
C GLU A 44 -5.62 4.42 6.98
N LYS A 45 -5.39 4.03 8.24
CA LYS A 45 -4.76 4.88 9.25
C LYS A 45 -3.24 4.99 9.09
N LYS A 46 -2.65 4.35 8.08
CA LYS A 46 -1.22 4.38 7.76
C LYS A 46 -0.35 3.98 8.95
N ILE A 47 -0.77 2.93 9.67
CA ILE A 47 -0.04 2.41 10.81
C ILE A 47 1.27 1.75 10.34
N PRO A 48 2.44 2.16 10.87
CA PRO A 48 3.71 1.56 10.50
C PRO A 48 3.79 0.07 10.83
N GLY A 49 4.24 -0.73 9.86
CA GLY A 49 4.45 -2.16 10.03
C GLY A 49 4.39 -2.89 8.69
N ARG A 50 5.04 -4.05 8.60
CA ARG A 50 5.17 -4.82 7.34
C ARG A 50 3.98 -5.75 7.09
N ASP A 51 3.33 -6.15 8.16
CA ASP A 51 2.20 -7.08 8.24
C ASP A 51 1.33 -6.67 9.44
N THR A 52 0.14 -7.26 9.56
CA THR A 52 -0.80 -6.91 10.63
C THR A 52 -0.18 -7.09 12.02
N ASP A 53 0.59 -8.16 12.25
CA ASP A 53 1.22 -8.42 13.56
C ASP A 53 2.27 -7.33 13.91
N ALA A 54 3.08 -6.89 12.95
CA ALA A 54 4.03 -5.80 13.12
C ALA A 54 3.33 -4.46 13.38
N LYS A 55 2.19 -4.22 12.72
CA LYS A 55 1.37 -3.02 12.95
C LYS A 55 0.75 -3.02 14.33
N ILE A 56 0.22 -4.16 14.78
CA ILE A 56 -0.30 -4.35 16.15
C ILE A 56 0.79 -4.05 17.18
N LYS A 57 2.01 -4.57 16.98
CA LYS A 57 3.15 -4.28 17.87
C LYS A 57 3.45 -2.79 17.93
N TYR A 58 3.37 -2.07 16.81
CA TYR A 58 3.60 -0.62 16.79
C TYR A 58 2.58 0.14 17.62
N VAL A 59 1.32 -0.32 17.60
CA VAL A 59 0.22 0.38 18.27
C VAL A 59 -0.12 -0.14 19.66
N ALA A 60 0.60 -1.16 20.15
CA ALA A 60 0.30 -1.83 21.40
C ALA A 60 0.14 -0.86 22.59
N ASN A 61 0.94 0.21 22.63
CA ASN A 61 0.91 1.22 23.69
C ASN A 61 -0.33 2.12 23.66
N PHE A 62 -1.09 2.14 22.57
CA PHE A 62 -2.33 2.89 22.43
C PHE A 62 -3.57 2.06 22.76
N LEU A 63 -3.41 0.75 22.98
CA LEU A 63 -4.52 -0.16 23.22
C LEU A 63 -4.80 -0.25 24.72
N SER A 64 -6.03 0.08 25.12
CA SER A 64 -6.47 -0.07 26.52
C SER A 64 -6.61 -1.55 26.91
N ARG A 65 -6.89 -2.42 25.94
CA ARG A 65 -7.13 -3.86 26.13
C ARG A 65 -6.31 -4.72 25.17
N SER A 66 -4.99 -4.55 25.20
CA SER A 66 -4.04 -5.28 24.34
C SER A 66 -4.19 -6.81 24.45
N GLU A 67 -4.46 -7.35 25.64
CA GLU A 67 -4.66 -8.80 25.84
C GLU A 67 -5.91 -9.34 25.12
N GLN A 68 -6.99 -8.55 25.01
CA GLN A 68 -8.19 -8.98 24.28
C GLN A 68 -7.93 -9.05 22.77
N LEU A 69 -7.17 -8.09 22.23
CA LEU A 69 -6.73 -8.16 20.85
C LEU A 69 -5.80 -9.35 20.64
N LYS A 70 -4.86 -9.61 21.55
CA LYS A 70 -3.96 -10.76 21.48
C LYS A 70 -4.73 -12.08 21.45
N TYR A 71 -5.71 -12.25 22.33
CA TYR A 71 -6.62 -13.40 22.30
C TYR A 71 -7.34 -13.52 20.95
N ALA A 72 -7.89 -12.41 20.45
CA ALA A 72 -8.55 -12.39 19.14
C ALA A 72 -7.62 -12.80 17.99
N ARG A 73 -6.33 -12.42 18.06
CA ARG A 73 -5.28 -12.86 17.11
C ARG A 73 -4.97 -14.35 17.22
N GLU A 74 -4.91 -14.89 18.42
CA GLU A 74 -4.66 -16.31 18.65
C GLU A 74 -5.81 -17.17 18.10
N ILE A 75 -7.05 -16.76 18.32
CA ILE A 75 -8.22 -17.45 17.77
C ILE A 75 -8.22 -17.39 16.24
N TYR A 76 -7.94 -16.23 15.65
CA TYR A 76 -7.78 -16.09 14.20
C TYR A 76 -6.72 -17.06 13.64
N LYS A 77 -5.57 -17.19 14.30
CA LYS A 77 -4.51 -18.13 13.90
C LYS A 77 -4.97 -19.58 13.99
N LYS A 78 -5.64 -19.96 15.09
CA LYS A 78 -6.22 -21.31 15.24
C LYS A 78 -7.21 -21.64 14.12
N ILE A 79 -8.09 -20.71 13.74
CA ILE A 79 -9.05 -20.90 12.63
C ILE A 79 -8.33 -21.23 11.32
N ILE A 80 -7.18 -20.62 11.05
CA ILE A 80 -6.40 -20.84 9.82
C ILE A 80 -5.58 -22.12 9.90
N GLU A 81 -4.94 -22.39 11.03
CA GLU A 81 -3.98 -23.48 11.19
C GLU A 81 -4.66 -24.83 11.50
N GLN A 82 -5.88 -24.81 12.05
CA GLN A 82 -6.59 -26.00 12.52
C GLN A 82 -7.96 -26.11 11.82
N PRO A 83 -8.08 -26.95 10.77
CA PRO A 83 -9.31 -27.08 9.99
C PRO A 83 -10.56 -27.43 10.83
N HIS A 84 -10.37 -28.25 11.87
CA HIS A 84 -11.43 -28.74 12.77
C HIS A 84 -11.60 -27.91 14.04
N PHE A 85 -10.97 -26.73 14.14
CA PHE A 85 -11.19 -25.86 15.30
C PHE A 85 -12.66 -25.47 15.39
N GLU A 86 -13.30 -25.58 16.54
CA GLU A 86 -14.68 -25.13 16.74
C GLU A 86 -14.67 -23.87 17.61
N ILE A 87 -15.57 -22.93 17.30
CA ILE A 87 -15.70 -21.69 18.05
C ILE A 87 -17.16 -21.45 18.37
N SER A 88 -17.45 -21.15 19.62
CA SER A 88 -18.81 -20.81 20.05
C SER A 88 -19.22 -19.41 19.59
N HIS A 89 -20.53 -19.15 19.60
CA HIS A 89 -21.06 -17.81 19.34
C HIS A 89 -20.51 -16.77 20.33
N GLU A 90 -20.41 -17.14 21.60
CA GLU A 90 -19.96 -16.29 22.70
C GLU A 90 -18.48 -15.95 22.58
N GLU A 91 -17.63 -16.93 22.25
CA GLU A 91 -16.21 -16.70 21.95
C GLU A 91 -16.06 -15.82 20.71
N THR A 92 -16.85 -16.06 19.66
CA THR A 92 -16.84 -15.26 18.44
C THR A 92 -17.16 -13.79 18.73
N LYS A 93 -18.18 -13.54 19.57
CA LYS A 93 -18.54 -12.20 20.01
C LYS A 93 -17.40 -11.53 20.78
N GLN A 94 -16.72 -12.25 21.68
CA GLN A 94 -15.58 -11.73 22.42
C GLN A 94 -14.41 -11.37 21.48
N VAL A 95 -14.11 -12.22 20.51
CA VAL A 95 -13.05 -12.01 19.51
C VAL A 95 -13.33 -10.75 18.68
N ILE A 96 -14.54 -10.64 18.14
CA ILE A 96 -14.95 -9.47 17.35
C ILE A 96 -14.94 -8.19 18.19
N GLN A 97 -15.37 -8.28 19.45
CA GLN A 97 -15.31 -7.16 20.38
C GLN A 97 -13.87 -6.72 20.67
N GLY A 98 -12.92 -7.65 20.76
CA GLY A 98 -11.49 -7.35 20.90
C GLY A 98 -10.96 -6.51 19.74
N TYR A 99 -11.26 -6.90 18.50
CA TYR A 99 -10.90 -6.12 17.32
C TYR A 99 -11.59 -4.74 17.29
N TRP A 100 -12.90 -4.71 17.58
CA TRP A 100 -13.67 -3.48 17.60
C TRP A 100 -13.12 -2.46 18.60
N GLN A 101 -12.87 -2.89 19.84
CA GLN A 101 -12.32 -2.02 20.88
C GLN A 101 -10.94 -1.50 20.49
N ALA A 102 -10.08 -2.37 19.92
CA ALA A 102 -8.77 -1.93 19.44
C ALA A 102 -8.87 -0.83 18.38
N MET A 103 -9.82 -0.91 17.45
CA MET A 103 -10.05 0.15 16.45
C MET A 103 -10.54 1.45 17.06
N LEU A 104 -11.41 1.39 18.08
CA LEU A 104 -11.87 2.57 18.81
C LEU A 104 -10.72 3.25 19.55
N ASP A 105 -9.95 2.49 20.33
CA ASP A 105 -8.80 2.99 21.09
C ASP A 105 -7.78 3.67 20.14
N LEU A 106 -7.53 3.04 18.99
CA LEU A 106 -6.66 3.59 17.95
C LEU A 106 -7.21 4.87 17.35
N GLN A 107 -8.50 4.92 17.02
CA GLN A 107 -9.13 6.10 16.45
C GLN A 107 -9.02 7.28 17.43
N GLU A 108 -9.28 7.04 18.70
CA GLU A 108 -9.16 8.06 19.76
C GLU A 108 -7.71 8.53 19.92
N ALA A 109 -6.77 7.60 20.05
CA ALA A 109 -5.35 7.91 20.16
C ALA A 109 -4.86 8.73 18.95
N LEU A 110 -5.22 8.34 17.73
CA LEU A 110 -4.80 9.05 16.50
C LEU A 110 -5.38 10.46 16.39
N VAL A 111 -6.59 10.70 16.92
CA VAL A 111 -7.19 12.04 16.95
C VAL A 111 -6.38 12.96 17.85
N THR A 112 -5.94 12.48 19.01
CA THR A 112 -5.14 13.26 19.98
C THR A 112 -3.73 13.62 19.49
N LEU A 113 -3.23 12.94 18.45
CA LEU A 113 -1.89 13.20 17.93
C LEU A 113 -1.76 14.59 17.27
N THR A 114 -0.63 15.23 17.55
CA THR A 114 -0.20 16.47 16.91
C THR A 114 0.11 16.28 15.41
N ALA A 115 0.11 17.38 14.65
CA ALA A 115 0.43 17.34 13.22
C ALA A 115 1.81 16.72 12.93
N TRP A 116 2.81 17.02 13.75
CA TRP A 116 4.15 16.43 13.64
C TRP A 116 4.18 14.92 13.89
N GLN A 117 3.45 14.45 14.90
CA GLN A 117 3.32 13.02 15.17
C GLN A 117 2.61 12.30 14.02
N LYS A 118 1.56 12.90 13.46
CA LYS A 118 0.85 12.39 12.27
C LYS A 118 1.77 12.31 11.04
N LEU A 119 2.61 13.33 10.83
CA LEU A 119 3.58 13.32 9.74
C LEU A 119 4.66 12.24 9.95
N ASN A 120 5.20 12.13 11.17
CA ASN A 120 6.17 11.10 11.53
C ASN A 120 5.61 9.68 11.33
N LEU A 121 4.35 9.44 11.70
CA LEU A 121 3.66 8.18 11.43
C LEU A 121 3.64 7.83 9.95
N ARG A 122 3.23 8.79 9.10
CA ARG A 122 3.21 8.61 7.64
C ARG A 122 4.59 8.32 7.06
N PHE A 123 5.61 9.01 7.56
CA PHE A 123 7.00 8.78 7.17
C PHE A 123 7.46 7.37 7.56
N LYS A 124 7.25 6.96 8.81
CA LYS A 124 7.60 5.61 9.29
C LYS A 124 6.87 4.51 8.51
N TYR A 125 5.60 4.72 8.20
CA TYR A 125 4.82 3.82 7.35
C TYR A 125 5.44 3.68 5.95
N PHE A 126 5.77 4.79 5.31
CA PHE A 126 6.41 4.80 3.98
C PHE A 126 7.77 4.09 4.00
N PHE A 127 8.61 4.38 5.00
CA PHE A 127 9.89 3.71 5.17
C PHE A 127 9.75 2.20 5.41
N ALA A 128 8.77 1.77 6.22
CA ALA A 128 8.52 0.36 6.48
C ALA A 128 8.19 -0.43 5.19
N GLN A 129 7.46 0.19 4.27
CA GLN A 129 7.12 -0.39 2.96
C GLN A 129 8.33 -0.41 2.00
N ILE A 130 9.18 0.62 2.03
CA ILE A 130 10.31 0.78 1.11
C ILE A 130 11.50 -0.10 1.45
N ILE A 131 11.71 -0.43 2.73
CA ILE A 131 12.82 -1.29 3.16
C ILE A 131 12.89 -2.62 2.39
N LYS A 132 11.76 -3.20 1.97
CA LYS A 132 11.74 -4.42 1.12
C LYS A 132 12.34 -4.17 -0.27
N LYS A 133 12.14 -2.97 -0.83
CA LYS A 133 12.65 -2.57 -2.14
C LYS A 133 14.10 -2.09 -2.06
N ILE A 134 14.53 -1.51 -0.93
CA ILE A 134 15.91 -1.03 -0.76
C ILE A 134 16.92 -2.13 -1.04
N LYS A 135 16.76 -3.35 -0.51
CA LYS A 135 17.70 -4.45 -0.79
C LYS A 135 17.88 -4.71 -2.30
N LYS A 136 16.78 -4.70 -3.06
CA LYS A 136 16.81 -4.87 -4.51
C LYS A 136 17.45 -3.68 -5.21
N ILE A 137 17.14 -2.46 -4.77
CA ILE A 137 17.70 -1.22 -5.31
C ILE A 137 19.20 -1.14 -5.06
N THR A 138 19.66 -1.48 -3.85
CA THR A 138 21.08 -1.52 -3.49
C THR A 138 21.83 -2.57 -4.28
N ALA A 139 21.25 -3.78 -4.46
CA ALA A 139 21.86 -4.80 -5.30
C ALA A 139 21.96 -4.38 -6.77
N LEU A 140 20.91 -3.73 -7.30
CA LEU A 140 20.90 -3.18 -8.66
C LEU A 140 21.96 -2.09 -8.83
N LEU A 141 22.06 -1.15 -7.88
CA LEU A 141 23.06 -0.09 -7.89
C LEU A 141 24.48 -0.64 -7.80
N ALA A 142 24.74 -1.59 -6.91
CA ALA A 142 26.03 -2.23 -6.79
C ALA A 142 26.42 -2.96 -8.09
N GLY A 143 25.48 -3.70 -8.69
CA GLY A 143 25.69 -4.33 -9.99
C GLY A 143 25.99 -3.32 -11.09
N LEU A 144 25.27 -2.19 -11.13
CA LEU A 144 25.48 -1.13 -12.11
C LEU A 144 26.83 -0.45 -11.93
N ILE A 145 27.27 -0.19 -10.70
CA ILE A 145 28.61 0.36 -10.40
C ILE A 145 29.70 -0.60 -10.88
N LEU A 146 29.58 -1.90 -10.55
CA LEU A 146 30.54 -2.91 -11.01
C LEU A 146 30.60 -3.00 -12.54
N LEU A 147 29.45 -2.88 -13.19
CA LEU A 147 29.35 -2.90 -14.65
C LEU A 147 30.01 -1.67 -15.28
N ILE A 148 29.82 -0.48 -14.69
CA ILE A 148 30.53 0.75 -15.10
C ILE A 148 32.04 0.59 -14.91
N LEU A 149 32.50 0.10 -13.76
CA LEU A 149 33.93 -0.11 -13.48
C LEU A 149 34.53 -1.13 -14.45
N PHE A 150 33.83 -2.23 -14.71
CA PHE A 150 34.23 -3.23 -15.71
C PHE A 150 34.36 -2.62 -17.11
N PHE A 151 33.39 -1.80 -17.51
CA PHE A 151 33.46 -1.13 -18.81
C PHE A 151 34.57 -0.07 -18.89
N TYR A 152 34.89 0.58 -17.78
CA TYR A 152 35.96 1.56 -17.71
C TYR A 152 37.35 0.93 -17.81
N GLU A 153 37.58 -0.21 -17.15
CA GLU A 153 38.90 -0.84 -17.11
C GLU A 153 39.18 -1.73 -18.34
N THR A 154 38.17 -2.36 -18.92
CA THR A 154 38.37 -3.28 -20.05
C THR A 154 38.39 -2.58 -21.41
N ALA A 155 39.28 -3.00 -22.30
CA ALA A 155 39.36 -2.47 -23.67
C ALA A 155 38.05 -2.69 -24.46
N ILE A 156 37.40 -3.84 -24.27
CA ILE A 156 36.09 -4.16 -24.85
C ILE A 156 35.03 -3.19 -24.32
N GLY A 157 35.09 -2.86 -23.04
CA GLY A 157 34.17 -1.92 -22.40
C GLY A 157 34.31 -0.49 -22.89
N LYS A 158 35.54 0.01 -23.02
CA LYS A 158 35.81 1.34 -23.60
C LYS A 158 35.25 1.46 -25.01
N ASN A 159 35.45 0.44 -25.84
CA ASN A 159 34.92 0.42 -27.20
C ASN A 159 33.38 0.39 -27.22
N THR A 160 32.77 -0.39 -26.32
CA THR A 160 31.31 -0.47 -26.20
C THR A 160 30.71 0.85 -25.70
N ALA A 161 31.32 1.49 -24.70
CA ALA A 161 30.89 2.79 -24.19
C ALA A 161 31.03 3.90 -25.25
N LEU A 162 32.11 3.89 -26.03
CA LEU A 162 32.29 4.81 -27.17
C LEU A 162 31.25 4.58 -28.28
N ALA A 163 30.94 3.32 -28.60
CA ALA A 163 29.91 2.97 -29.59
C ALA A 163 28.50 3.37 -29.14
N LEU A 164 28.17 3.16 -27.86
CA LEU A 164 26.91 3.61 -27.25
C LEU A 164 26.83 5.14 -27.22
N GLY A 165 27.89 5.82 -26.79
CA GLY A 165 27.96 7.28 -26.78
C GLY A 165 27.75 7.88 -28.17
N LYS A 166 28.40 7.31 -29.20
CA LYS A 166 28.19 7.70 -30.60
C LYS A 166 26.77 7.44 -31.09
N SER A 167 26.18 6.30 -30.73
CA SER A 167 24.81 5.94 -31.08
C SER A 167 23.78 6.88 -30.43
N VAL A 168 23.95 7.20 -29.15
CA VAL A 168 23.10 8.15 -28.42
C VAL A 168 23.25 9.55 -29.00
N HIS A 169 24.49 10.00 -29.25
CA HIS A 169 24.73 11.31 -29.86
C HIS A 169 24.10 11.39 -31.26
N PHE A 170 24.17 10.33 -32.07
CA PHE A 170 23.52 10.25 -33.37
C PHE A 170 21.99 10.32 -33.24
N LEU A 171 21.40 9.56 -32.32
CA LEU A 171 19.95 9.59 -32.07
C LEU A 171 19.49 10.98 -31.59
N VAL A 172 20.17 11.58 -30.62
CA VAL A 172 19.75 12.84 -30.01
C VAL A 172 20.01 14.04 -30.92
N PHE A 173 21.21 14.14 -31.49
CA PHE A 173 21.63 15.36 -32.21
C PHE A 173 21.43 15.27 -33.71
N LYS A 174 21.42 14.07 -34.31
CA LYS A 174 21.22 13.91 -35.75
C LYS A 174 19.79 13.53 -36.11
N ILE A 175 19.13 12.66 -35.35
CA ILE A 175 17.74 12.25 -35.60
C ILE A 175 16.74 13.10 -34.80
N GLY A 176 17.07 13.42 -33.54
CA GLY A 176 16.19 14.14 -32.61
C GLY A 176 15.62 15.46 -33.13
N PRO A 177 16.41 16.34 -33.79
CA PRO A 177 15.88 17.59 -34.34
C PRO A 177 14.83 17.37 -35.43
N TRP A 178 14.95 16.31 -36.24
CA TRP A 178 13.95 15.98 -37.26
C TRP A 178 12.65 15.47 -36.65
N ILE A 179 12.74 14.65 -35.60
CA ILE A 179 11.56 14.17 -34.87
C ILE A 179 10.85 15.34 -34.18
N LEU A 180 11.60 16.21 -33.52
CA LEU A 180 11.05 17.42 -32.87
C LEU A 180 10.45 18.38 -33.91
N GLY A 181 11.13 18.60 -35.03
CA GLY A 181 10.61 19.42 -36.14
C GLY A 181 9.31 18.87 -36.71
N ALA A 182 9.25 17.57 -36.98
CA ALA A 182 8.03 16.91 -37.47
C ALA A 182 6.88 17.00 -36.45
N ALA A 183 7.16 16.76 -35.17
CA ALA A 183 6.17 16.92 -34.10
C ALA A 183 5.64 18.36 -34.00
N LEU A 184 6.51 19.35 -34.18
CA LEU A 184 6.16 20.77 -34.14
C LEU A 184 5.30 21.19 -35.35
N VAL A 185 5.58 20.67 -36.54
CA VAL A 185 4.76 20.87 -37.74
C VAL A 185 3.37 20.26 -37.55
N ILE A 186 3.27 19.03 -37.05
CA ILE A 186 2.00 18.38 -36.74
C ILE A 186 1.22 19.19 -35.71
N PHE A 187 1.89 19.68 -34.67
CA PHE A 187 1.29 20.52 -33.64
C PHE A 187 0.74 21.83 -34.20
N LEU A 188 1.48 22.52 -35.07
CA LEU A 188 1.03 23.76 -35.72
C LEU A 188 -0.16 23.53 -36.65
N LEU A 189 -0.16 22.44 -37.44
CA LEU A 189 -1.28 22.06 -38.30
C LEU A 189 -2.54 21.76 -37.46
N TRP A 190 -2.38 21.03 -36.36
CA TRP A 190 -3.48 20.77 -35.43
C TRP A 190 -4.04 22.05 -34.81
N LEU A 191 -3.16 22.97 -34.39
CA LEU A 191 -3.54 24.26 -33.82
C LEU A 191 -4.28 25.13 -34.84
N GLY A 192 -3.78 25.19 -36.08
CA GLY A 192 -4.41 25.91 -37.19
C GLY A 192 -5.81 25.39 -37.52
N LEU A 193 -5.97 24.06 -37.62
CA LEU A 193 -7.28 23.43 -37.81
C LEU A 193 -8.25 23.72 -36.66
N LYS A 194 -7.75 23.75 -35.42
CA LYS A 194 -8.56 24.05 -34.22
C LYS A 194 -9.02 25.51 -34.20
N LEU A 195 -8.16 26.45 -34.60
CA LEU A 195 -8.50 27.87 -34.70
C LEU A 195 -9.52 28.13 -35.83
N LEU A 196 -9.38 27.46 -36.97
CA LEU A 196 -10.35 27.55 -38.08
C LEU A 196 -11.73 26.98 -37.69
N LYS A 197 -11.78 25.83 -37.00
CA LYS A 197 -13.03 25.28 -36.45
C LYS A 197 -13.72 26.19 -35.42
N LYS A 198 -12.96 26.98 -34.67
CA LYS A 198 -13.52 27.95 -33.70
C LYS A 198 -14.15 29.15 -34.39
N LYS A 199 -13.57 29.61 -35.51
CA LYS A 199 -14.08 30.75 -36.31
C LYS A 199 -15.35 30.40 -37.10
N GLY A 200 -15.49 29.14 -37.54
CA GLY A 200 -16.69 28.65 -38.24
C GLY A 200 -17.91 28.34 -37.36
N ARG A 201 -17.85 28.52 -36.04
CA ARG A 201 -18.99 28.38 -35.11
C ARG A 201 -19.58 29.72 -34.64
N GLN A 202 -19.05 30.83 -35.11
CA GLN A 202 -19.53 32.19 -34.79
C GLN A 202 -20.26 32.87 -35.97
N PHE A 203 -20.58 32.10 -37.01
CA PHE A 203 -21.55 32.46 -38.05
C PHE A 203 -22.74 31.50 -37.95
#